data_AF-A0A6P0J410-F1
#
_entry.id   AF-A0A6P0J410-F1
#
_cell.length_a   1.000
_cell.length_b   1.000
_cell.length_c   1.000
_cell.angle_alpha   90.00
_cell.angle_beta   90.00
_cell.angle_gamma   90.00
#
_symmetry.space_group_name_H-M   'P 1'
#
loop_
_entity.id
_entity.type
_entity.pdbx_description
1 polymer ?
#
loop_
_entity_poly.entity_id
_entity_poly.type
_entity_poly.pdbx_seq_one_letter_code
_entity_poly.pdbx_strand_id
1 'polypeptide(L)'
;MTTSRIILTTSKISILDIDDEAESAVSSLPPCKLKWRQKQLWVLPLQKNEQHYLPPLESKSWLSNCLQRSSVGLVCIDPNLGETGLRLWTNACEQAKKKAVLRVPFNSELSSRDKLLRSRLRRVMDSSLAALLLLILSPVLLGLILLIAIVSPGPVFSRQLRAGERGKLFQVIKFRTEAIHKGQVTSKMTHFGKWLRQYCLDGLPQLVNVLRGEMSLVGPRPWKL
;
A
#
# COMPACT_ATOMS: atom_id res chain seq x y z
N MET A 1 -12.84 -43.23 -17.94
CA MET A 1 -13.72 -42.05 -17.95
C MET A 1 -13.50 -41.35 -16.61
N THR A 2 -12.94 -40.15 -16.47
CA THR A 2 -12.62 -39.09 -17.43
C THR A 2 -11.39 -38.37 -16.87
N THR A 3 -10.22 -38.60 -17.46
CA THR A 3 -8.95 -37.93 -17.14
C THR A 3 -9.01 -36.48 -17.60
N SER A 4 -9.07 -35.54 -16.67
CA SER A 4 -8.89 -34.10 -16.91
C SER A 4 -7.40 -33.78 -17.03
N ARG A 5 -6.90 -33.77 -18.27
CA ARG A 5 -5.59 -33.22 -18.63
C ARG A 5 -5.66 -31.70 -18.64
N ILE A 6 -4.76 -31.04 -17.92
CA ILE A 6 -4.54 -29.59 -18.03
C ILE A 6 -3.13 -29.38 -18.60
N ILE A 7 -3.07 -28.76 -19.78
CA ILE A 7 -1.83 -28.42 -20.47
C ILE A 7 -1.35 -27.09 -19.90
N LEU A 8 -0.27 -27.14 -19.11
CA LEU A 8 0.48 -25.95 -18.72
C LEU A 8 1.58 -25.70 -19.75
N THR A 9 1.44 -24.66 -20.57
CA THR A 9 2.57 -24.12 -21.34
C THR A 9 3.47 -23.31 -20.41
N THR A 10 4.27 -24.03 -19.64
CA THR A 10 5.49 -23.50 -19.00
C THR A 10 6.63 -24.45 -19.32
N SER A 11 7.77 -23.92 -19.74
CA SER A 11 8.98 -24.72 -19.94
C SER A 11 9.50 -25.19 -18.58
N LYS A 12 9.59 -26.51 -18.41
CA LYS A 12 9.95 -27.31 -17.22
C LYS A 12 8.84 -27.48 -16.16
N ILE A 13 8.25 -28.66 -16.24
CA ILE A 13 7.22 -29.24 -15.38
C ILE A 13 7.89 -29.98 -14.21
N SER A 14 7.33 -29.85 -13.01
CA SER A 14 7.48 -30.81 -11.91
C SER A 14 6.11 -30.90 -11.21
N ILE A 15 5.51 -32.08 -11.27
CA ILE A 15 4.16 -32.42 -10.79
C ILE A 15 4.24 -32.68 -9.29
N LEU A 16 3.25 -32.20 -8.53
CA LEU A 16 3.06 -32.59 -7.13
C LEU A 16 1.55 -32.61 -6.87
N ASP A 17 1.03 -33.82 -6.70
CA ASP A 17 -0.35 -34.12 -6.34
C ASP A 17 -0.62 -33.68 -4.89
N ILE A 18 -1.73 -32.98 -4.66
CA ILE A 18 -2.22 -32.66 -3.32
C ILE A 18 -3.72 -32.94 -3.30
N ASP A 19 -4.07 -33.93 -2.48
CA ASP A 19 -5.41 -34.43 -2.22
C ASP A 19 -6.32 -33.39 -1.53
N ASP A 20 -7.61 -33.51 -1.84
CA ASP A 20 -8.73 -32.79 -1.26
C ASP A 20 -8.88 -33.07 0.24
N GLU A 21 -8.95 -32.01 1.07
CA GLU A 21 -9.84 -31.87 2.24
C GLU A 21 -9.49 -30.60 3.05
N ALA A 22 -10.41 -29.62 3.08
CA ALA A 22 -10.78 -28.79 4.26
C ALA A 22 -11.44 -27.46 3.84
N GLU A 23 -12.76 -27.48 3.67
CA GLU A 23 -13.60 -26.29 3.78
C GLU A 23 -13.65 -25.81 5.24
N SER A 24 -13.22 -24.57 5.52
CA SER A 24 -13.90 -23.70 6.52
C SER A 24 -13.39 -22.25 6.49
N ALA A 25 -14.33 -21.34 6.17
CA ALA A 25 -14.37 -19.92 6.58
C ALA A 25 -13.10 -19.08 6.39
N VAL A 26 -12.62 -18.92 5.14
CA VAL A 26 -11.52 -18.00 4.83
C VAL A 26 -12.04 -16.74 4.15
N SER A 27 -11.66 -15.58 4.70
CA SER A 27 -11.93 -14.24 4.15
C SER A 27 -11.45 -14.15 2.70
N SER A 28 -12.36 -14.34 1.75
CA SER A 28 -12.06 -14.48 0.33
C SER A 28 -11.45 -13.20 -0.24
N LEU A 29 -10.27 -13.32 -0.85
CA LEU A 29 -9.60 -12.22 -1.55
C LEU A 29 -10.35 -11.87 -2.85
N PRO A 30 -10.32 -10.60 -3.30
CA PRO A 30 -11.02 -10.21 -4.52
C PRO A 30 -10.45 -10.95 -5.75
N PRO A 31 -11.30 -11.43 -6.69
CA PRO A 31 -10.84 -12.16 -7.86
C PRO A 31 -10.03 -11.26 -8.81
N CYS A 32 -8.78 -11.66 -9.10
CA CYS A 32 -7.84 -10.90 -9.91
C CYS A 32 -7.15 -11.79 -10.97
N LYS A 33 -6.88 -11.24 -12.16
CA LYS A 33 -6.08 -11.88 -13.20
C LYS A 33 -4.61 -11.47 -13.05
N LEU A 34 -3.72 -12.46 -12.93
CA LEU A 34 -2.28 -12.24 -12.86
C LEU A 34 -1.64 -12.41 -14.24
N LYS A 35 -0.87 -11.43 -14.71
CA LYS A 35 -0.11 -11.53 -15.98
C LYS A 35 1.37 -11.26 -15.74
N TRP A 36 2.23 -12.15 -16.22
CA TRP A 36 3.68 -12.02 -16.10
C TRP A 36 4.31 -11.48 -17.39
N ARG A 37 5.16 -10.45 -17.29
CA ARG A 37 5.97 -9.97 -18.43
C ARG A 37 7.21 -9.20 -17.97
N GLN A 38 8.39 -9.47 -18.56
CA GLN A 38 9.63 -8.67 -18.36
C GLN A 38 9.96 -8.34 -16.88
N LYS A 39 9.93 -9.36 -15.99
CA LYS A 39 10.16 -9.21 -14.53
C LYS A 39 9.12 -8.35 -13.79
N GLN A 40 7.97 -8.10 -14.40
CA GLN A 40 6.83 -7.41 -13.80
C GLN A 40 5.65 -8.39 -13.67
N LEU A 41 5.01 -8.36 -12.49
CA LEU A 41 3.74 -9.04 -12.25
C LEU A 41 2.61 -8.02 -12.31
N TRP A 42 1.62 -8.29 -13.14
CA TRP A 42 0.48 -7.43 -13.41
C TRP A 42 -0.73 -8.01 -12.69
N VAL A 43 -1.40 -7.20 -11.89
CA VAL A 43 -2.63 -7.57 -11.18
C VAL A 43 -3.78 -6.78 -11.80
N LEU A 44 -4.67 -7.48 -12.51
CA LEU A 44 -5.80 -6.90 -13.22
C LEU A 44 -7.12 -7.34 -12.55
N PRO A 45 -8.18 -6.52 -12.53
CA PRO A 45 -9.49 -6.97 -12.11
C PRO A 45 -10.03 -8.03 -13.08
N LEU A 46 -10.76 -9.03 -12.57
CA LEU A 46 -11.48 -9.97 -13.44
C LEU A 46 -12.64 -9.20 -14.11
N GLN A 47 -12.58 -9.00 -15.43
CA GLN A 47 -13.74 -8.53 -16.18
C GLN A 47 -14.80 -9.63 -16.17
N LYS A 48 -16.07 -9.24 -16.00
CA LYS A 48 -17.24 -10.10 -15.74
C LYS A 48 -17.49 -11.23 -16.78
N ASN A 49 -16.68 -11.33 -17.84
CA ASN A 49 -16.86 -12.25 -18.97
C ASN A 49 -15.66 -13.15 -19.30
N GLU A 50 -14.55 -13.10 -18.54
CA GLU A 50 -13.42 -14.03 -18.72
C GLU A 50 -13.27 -14.95 -17.50
N GLN A 51 -14.10 -16.00 -17.43
CA GLN A 51 -13.94 -17.07 -16.45
C GLN A 51 -12.81 -18.02 -16.88
N HIS A 52 -11.57 -17.64 -16.56
CA HIS A 52 -10.49 -18.62 -16.43
C HIS A 52 -10.21 -18.75 -14.93
N TYR A 53 -10.78 -19.80 -14.31
CA TYR A 53 -10.70 -20.08 -12.89
C TYR A 53 -9.23 -20.26 -12.49
N LEU A 54 -8.66 -19.25 -11.81
CA LEU A 54 -7.53 -19.43 -10.91
C LEU A 54 -8.12 -19.76 -9.53
N PRO A 55 -7.44 -20.60 -8.71
CA PRO A 55 -7.90 -20.84 -7.36
C PRO A 55 -7.98 -19.51 -6.61
N PRO A 56 -9.02 -19.29 -5.78
CA PRO A 56 -9.12 -18.12 -4.94
C PRO A 56 -7.84 -18.02 -4.10
N LEU A 57 -7.22 -16.85 -4.06
CA LEU A 57 -5.99 -16.66 -3.28
C LEU A 57 -6.33 -16.88 -1.79
N GLU A 58 -6.00 -18.05 -1.26
CA GLU A 58 -6.56 -18.55 0.01
C GLU A 58 -6.00 -17.87 1.26
N SER A 59 -4.88 -17.16 1.23
CA SER A 59 -4.44 -16.41 2.43
C SER A 59 -3.46 -15.27 2.15
N LYS A 60 -3.51 -14.22 3.00
CA LYS A 60 -2.58 -13.08 2.95
C LYS A 60 -1.11 -13.51 3.10
N SER A 61 -0.87 -14.54 3.93
CA SER A 61 0.45 -15.13 4.19
C SER A 61 0.99 -15.92 3.00
N TRP A 62 0.12 -16.64 2.28
CA TRP A 62 0.51 -17.33 1.05
C TRP A 62 1.03 -16.34 0.01
N LEU A 63 0.31 -15.23 -0.22
CA LEU A 63 0.66 -14.26 -1.24
C LEU A 63 1.99 -13.53 -0.93
N SER A 64 2.26 -13.21 0.34
CA SER A 64 3.55 -12.62 0.72
C SER A 64 4.71 -13.60 0.59
N ASN A 65 4.52 -14.89 0.92
CA ASN A 65 5.52 -15.94 0.75
C ASN A 65 5.81 -16.22 -0.74
N CYS A 66 4.77 -16.28 -1.58
CA CYS A 66 4.90 -16.39 -3.04
C CYS A 66 5.69 -15.21 -3.62
N LEU A 67 5.38 -13.99 -3.16
CA LEU A 67 6.15 -12.82 -3.57
C LEU A 67 7.60 -12.94 -3.12
N GLN A 68 7.90 -13.31 -1.87
CA GLN A 68 9.29 -13.46 -1.40
C GLN A 68 10.12 -14.43 -2.24
N ARG A 69 9.54 -15.56 -2.66
CA ARG A 69 10.20 -16.58 -3.49
C ARG A 69 10.33 -16.18 -4.96
N SER A 70 9.50 -15.24 -5.41
CA SER A 70 9.48 -14.82 -6.81
C SER A 70 10.60 -13.83 -7.14
N SER A 71 11.12 -13.87 -8.37
CA SER A 71 12.15 -12.94 -8.85
C SER A 71 11.63 -11.54 -9.23
N VAL A 72 10.33 -11.24 -9.05
CA VAL A 72 9.74 -9.93 -9.36
C VAL A 72 10.35 -8.83 -8.50
N GLY A 73 10.87 -7.77 -9.13
CA GLY A 73 11.27 -6.55 -8.42
C GLY A 73 10.15 -5.52 -8.28
N LEU A 74 9.14 -5.56 -9.17
CA LEU A 74 8.09 -4.55 -9.27
C LEU A 74 6.72 -5.17 -9.59
N VAL A 75 5.70 -4.83 -8.79
CA VAL A 75 4.31 -5.26 -8.96
C VAL A 75 3.48 -4.07 -9.42
N CYS A 76 2.85 -4.20 -10.58
CA CYS A 76 1.94 -3.20 -11.14
C CYS A 76 0.50 -3.56 -10.79
N ILE A 77 -0.19 -2.69 -10.07
CA ILE A 77 -1.56 -2.90 -9.60
C ILE A 77 -2.51 -1.96 -10.33
N ASP A 78 -3.61 -2.48 -10.86
CA ASP A 78 -4.64 -1.68 -11.51
C ASP A 78 -5.42 -0.82 -10.48
N PRO A 79 -5.68 0.47 -10.73
CA PRO A 79 -6.50 1.31 -9.85
C PRO A 79 -7.90 0.74 -9.59
N ASN A 80 -8.46 0.00 -10.53
CA ASN A 80 -9.84 -0.49 -10.46
C ASN A 80 -10.02 -1.69 -9.49
N LEU A 81 -8.95 -2.13 -8.81
CA LEU A 81 -8.98 -3.25 -7.86
C LEU A 81 -9.73 -2.94 -6.55
N GLY A 82 -10.09 -1.67 -6.33
CA GLY A 82 -10.67 -1.18 -5.08
C GLY A 82 -9.65 -1.08 -3.93
N GLU A 83 -10.01 -0.33 -2.89
CA GLU A 83 -9.10 -0.01 -1.79
C GLU A 83 -8.61 -1.26 -1.02
N THR A 84 -9.49 -2.26 -0.86
CA THR A 84 -9.17 -3.52 -0.15
C THR A 84 -8.11 -4.33 -0.90
N GLY A 85 -8.26 -4.47 -2.21
CA GLY A 85 -7.29 -5.15 -3.08
C GLY A 85 -5.95 -4.40 -3.12
N LEU A 86 -5.99 -3.07 -3.26
CA LEU A 86 -4.80 -2.23 -3.25
C LEU A 86 -4.01 -2.34 -1.93
N ARG A 87 -4.71 -2.26 -0.79
CA ARG A 87 -4.09 -2.43 0.54
C ARG A 87 -3.46 -3.81 0.71
N LEU A 88 -4.15 -4.87 0.27
CA LEU A 88 -3.64 -6.23 0.35
C LEU A 88 -2.33 -6.40 -0.41
N TRP A 89 -2.32 -6.02 -1.68
CA TRP A 89 -1.14 -6.19 -2.54
C TRP A 89 0.01 -5.30 -2.09
N THR A 90 -0.27 -4.08 -1.63
CA THR A 90 0.77 -3.18 -1.11
C THR A 90 1.40 -3.77 0.16
N ASN A 91 0.60 -4.26 1.10
CA ASN A 91 1.10 -4.85 2.35
C ASN A 91 1.94 -6.10 2.09
N ALA A 92 1.51 -6.96 1.16
CA ALA A 92 2.28 -8.14 0.82
C ALA A 92 3.57 -7.82 0.05
N CYS A 93 3.56 -6.80 -0.81
CA CYS A 93 4.78 -6.30 -1.43
C CYS A 93 5.75 -5.72 -0.40
N GLU A 94 5.25 -4.96 0.58
CA GLU A 94 6.05 -4.41 1.68
C GLU A 94 6.70 -5.53 2.51
N GLN A 95 5.94 -6.57 2.87
CA GLN A 95 6.46 -7.77 3.55
C GLN A 95 7.49 -8.54 2.72
N ALA A 96 7.33 -8.56 1.39
CA ALA A 96 8.27 -9.19 0.48
C ALA A 96 9.45 -8.28 0.07
N LYS A 97 9.53 -7.04 0.61
CA LYS A 97 10.51 -6.00 0.23
C LYS A 97 10.49 -5.69 -1.28
N LYS A 98 9.31 -5.69 -1.89
CA LYS A 98 9.06 -5.42 -3.31
C LYS A 98 8.38 -4.08 -3.55
N LYS A 99 8.60 -3.50 -4.72
CA LYS A 99 8.01 -2.21 -5.09
C LYS A 99 6.61 -2.41 -5.66
N ALA A 100 5.60 -1.85 -5.03
CA ALA A 100 4.23 -1.77 -5.54
C ALA A 100 3.99 -0.44 -6.25
N VAL A 101 3.48 -0.48 -7.48
CA VAL A 101 3.19 0.70 -8.31
C VAL A 101 1.79 0.58 -8.88
N LEU A 102 1.03 1.66 -8.77
CA LEU A 102 -0.27 1.80 -9.41
C LEU A 102 -0.08 2.05 -10.91
N ARG A 103 -0.93 1.43 -11.73
CA ARG A 103 -0.96 1.69 -13.16
C ARG A 103 -1.47 3.12 -13.40
N VAL A 104 -0.55 4.04 -13.66
CA VAL A 104 -0.85 5.41 -14.08
C VAL A 104 -0.48 5.51 -15.57
N PRO A 105 -1.33 6.12 -16.43
CA PRO A 105 -0.95 6.38 -17.82
C PRO A 105 0.36 7.17 -17.84
N PHE A 106 1.33 6.65 -18.58
CA PHE A 106 2.68 7.20 -18.63
C PHE A 106 2.65 8.49 -19.44
N ASN A 107 2.57 9.65 -18.78
CA ASN A 107 2.88 10.92 -19.44
C ASN A 107 4.39 11.03 -19.56
N SER A 108 4.90 10.78 -20.76
CA SER A 108 6.31 10.86 -21.10
C SER A 108 6.75 12.30 -21.25
N GLU A 109 7.03 12.98 -20.14
CA GLU A 109 7.96 14.11 -20.15
C GLU A 109 9.26 13.68 -19.47
N LEU A 110 10.05 12.88 -20.19
CA LEU A 110 11.41 12.58 -19.78
C LEU A 110 12.29 13.80 -20.00
N SER A 111 13.13 14.06 -19.02
CA SER A 111 13.44 15.40 -18.57
C SER A 111 14.95 15.52 -18.41
N SER A 112 15.54 16.56 -19.00
CA SER A 112 16.97 16.92 -19.05
C SER A 112 17.74 16.72 -17.73
N ARG A 113 19.06 16.48 -17.79
CA ARG A 113 19.96 16.25 -16.64
C ARG A 113 19.75 17.25 -15.48
N ASP A 114 19.45 18.51 -15.80
CA ASP A 114 19.18 19.57 -14.82
C ASP A 114 17.96 19.31 -13.95
N LYS A 115 16.91 18.69 -14.50
CA LYS A 115 15.71 18.30 -13.75
C LYS A 115 16.01 17.16 -12.77
N LEU A 116 16.95 16.25 -13.08
CA LEU A 116 17.38 15.18 -12.17
C LEU A 116 18.18 15.72 -10.98
N LEU A 117 19.15 16.61 -11.24
CA LEU A 117 19.95 17.25 -10.18
C LEU A 117 19.06 18.09 -9.25
N ARG A 118 18.17 18.90 -9.83
CA ARG A 118 17.20 19.70 -9.06
C ARG A 118 16.28 18.83 -8.20
N SER A 119 15.81 17.70 -8.72
CA SER A 119 14.98 16.75 -7.97
C SER A 119 15.74 16.11 -6.79
N ARG A 120 17.02 15.76 -6.99
CA ARG A 120 17.87 15.22 -5.92
C ARG A 120 18.12 16.25 -4.82
N LEU A 121 18.51 17.47 -5.19
CA LEU A 121 18.75 18.56 -4.24
C LEU A 121 17.48 18.86 -3.43
N ARG A 122 16.33 18.96 -4.10
CA ARG A 122 15.03 19.15 -3.44
C ARG A 122 14.74 18.06 -2.43
N ARG A 123 14.98 16.80 -2.77
CA ARG A 123 14.76 15.66 -1.86
C ARG A 123 15.66 15.71 -0.62
N VAL A 124 16.92 16.13 -0.77
CA VAL A 124 17.84 16.29 0.37
C VAL A 124 17.38 17.44 1.25
N MET A 125 17.02 18.58 0.65
CA MET A 125 16.50 19.74 1.37
C MET A 125 15.22 19.39 2.14
N ASP A 126 14.24 18.76 1.47
CA ASP A 126 12.98 18.34 2.11
C ASP A 126 13.22 17.38 3.28
N SER A 127 14.14 16.41 3.11
CA SER A 127 14.49 15.47 4.18
C SER A 127 15.18 16.17 5.36
N SER A 128 16.14 17.07 5.08
CA SER A 128 16.84 17.83 6.12
C SER A 128 15.90 18.75 6.92
N LEU A 129 14.98 19.43 6.22
CA LEU A 129 14.00 20.31 6.85
C LEU A 129 12.95 19.50 7.63
N ALA A 130 12.51 18.36 7.11
CA ALA A 130 11.61 17.46 7.82
C ALA A 130 12.26 16.88 9.08
N ALA A 131 13.56 16.55 9.04
CA ALA A 131 14.30 16.06 10.20
C ALA A 131 14.40 17.14 11.28
N LEU A 132 14.74 18.37 10.88
CA LEU A 132 14.82 19.52 11.78
C LEU A 132 13.46 19.81 12.44
N LEU A 133 12.38 19.87 11.63
CA LEU A 133 11.03 20.05 12.14
C LEU A 133 10.63 18.93 13.10
N LEU A 134 10.92 17.68 12.77
CA LEU A 134 10.57 16.55 13.63
C LEU A 134 11.34 16.59 14.96
N LEU A 135 12.60 17.04 14.94
CA LEU A 135 13.40 17.23 16.15
C LEU A 135 12.82 18.34 17.04
N ILE A 136 12.50 19.49 16.46
CA ILE A 136 11.91 20.65 17.18
C ILE A 136 10.52 20.32 17.71
N LEU A 137 9.67 19.66 16.92
CA LEU A 137 8.31 19.27 17.32
C LEU A 137 8.25 17.97 18.12
N SER A 138 9.38 17.30 18.37
CA SER A 138 9.40 16.03 19.12
C SER A 138 8.70 16.08 20.49
N PRO A 139 8.86 17.10 21.36
CA PRO A 139 8.13 17.16 22.63
C PRO A 139 6.62 17.33 22.42
N VAL A 140 6.21 18.11 21.42
CA VAL A 140 4.79 18.32 21.09
C VAL A 140 4.18 17.03 20.55
N LEU A 141 4.86 16.34 19.64
CA LEU A 141 4.44 15.06 19.09
C LEU A 141 4.24 14.02 20.20
N LEU A 142 5.18 13.94 21.15
CA LEU A 142 5.08 13.02 22.29
C LEU A 142 3.88 13.36 23.18
N GLY A 143 3.68 14.63 23.49
CA GLY A 143 2.50 15.10 24.24
C GLY A 143 1.18 14.76 23.54
N LEU A 144 1.10 14.96 22.22
CA LEU A 144 -0.08 14.59 21.43
C LEU A 144 -0.30 13.07 21.41
N ILE A 145 0.78 12.27 21.28
CA ILE A 145 0.70 10.81 21.32
C ILE A 145 0.08 10.34 22.63
N LEU A 146 0.57 10.85 23.77
CA LEU A 146 0.04 10.52 25.09
C LEU A 146 -1.42 10.96 25.24
N LEU A 147 -1.74 12.18 24.83
CA LEU A 147 -3.10 12.71 24.93
C LEU A 147 -4.10 11.89 24.10
N ILE A 148 -3.75 11.50 22.88
CA ILE A 148 -4.59 10.62 22.03
C ILE A 148 -4.76 9.24 22.67
N ALA A 149 -3.68 8.68 23.23
CA ALA A 149 -3.69 7.38 23.88
C ALA A 149 -4.60 7.35 25.12
N ILE A 150 -4.67 8.46 25.87
CA ILE A 150 -5.55 8.60 27.04
C ILE A 150 -7.00 8.86 26.63
N VAL A 151 -7.22 9.76 25.66
CA VAL A 151 -8.57 10.20 25.25
C VAL A 151 -9.33 9.09 24.50
N SER A 152 -8.63 8.22 23.79
CA SER A 152 -9.26 7.19 22.98
C SER A 152 -8.50 5.86 23.01
N PRO A 153 -9.11 4.74 23.44
CA PRO A 153 -8.44 3.45 23.40
C PRO A 153 -8.18 3.04 21.94
N GLY A 154 -7.02 2.41 21.70
CA GLY A 154 -6.60 1.92 20.38
C GLY A 154 -5.35 2.62 19.81
N PRO A 155 -4.97 2.31 18.55
CA PRO A 155 -3.74 2.81 17.95
C PRO A 155 -3.76 4.33 17.77
N VAL A 156 -2.67 5.00 18.13
CA VAL A 156 -2.53 6.47 18.03
C VAL A 156 -2.45 6.93 16.58
N PHE A 157 -1.84 6.12 15.71
CA PHE A 157 -1.64 6.46 14.30
C PHE A 157 -2.66 5.77 13.41
N SER A 158 -3.18 6.52 12.44
CA SER A 158 -3.94 6.01 11.30
C SER A 158 -3.06 5.98 10.06
N ARG A 159 -3.21 4.93 9.25
CA ARG A 159 -2.46 4.74 8.00
C ARG A 159 -3.44 4.69 6.83
N GLN A 160 -3.21 5.54 5.84
CA GLN A 160 -4.04 5.62 4.64
C GLN A 160 -3.20 5.33 3.41
N LEU A 161 -3.64 4.40 2.56
CA LEU A 161 -2.95 4.10 1.32
C LEU A 161 -3.16 5.25 0.33
N ARG A 162 -2.07 5.74 -0.29
CA ARG A 162 -2.13 6.76 -1.33
C ARG A 162 -1.15 6.50 -2.46
N ALA A 163 -1.45 7.09 -3.62
CA ALA A 163 -0.55 7.12 -4.76
C ALA A 163 0.33 8.39 -4.73
N GLY A 164 1.64 8.18 -4.75
CA GLY A 164 2.67 9.22 -4.83
C GLY A 164 3.21 9.41 -6.23
N GLU A 165 4.42 9.97 -6.31
CA GLU A 165 5.09 10.25 -7.59
C GLU A 165 5.23 8.96 -8.44
N ARG A 166 4.84 9.04 -9.72
CA ARG A 166 4.87 7.92 -10.69
C ARG A 166 3.99 6.73 -10.29
N GLY A 167 2.91 6.98 -9.53
CA GLY A 167 1.98 5.95 -9.12
C GLY A 167 2.49 5.04 -8.01
N LYS A 168 3.65 5.32 -7.40
CA LYS A 168 4.15 4.50 -6.29
C LYS A 168 3.16 4.53 -5.12
N LEU A 169 2.78 3.36 -4.64
CA LEU A 169 1.88 3.22 -3.51
C LEU A 169 2.65 3.32 -2.20
N PHE A 170 2.14 4.10 -1.25
CA PHE A 170 2.71 4.22 0.09
C PHE A 170 1.63 4.53 1.13
N GLN A 171 1.96 4.29 2.40
CA GLN A 171 1.05 4.52 3.53
C GLN A 171 1.32 5.88 4.17
N VAL A 172 0.39 6.82 4.02
CA VAL A 172 0.44 8.12 4.71
C VAL A 172 0.12 7.92 6.19
N ILE A 173 1.02 8.39 7.07
CA ILE A 173 0.87 8.29 8.53
C ILE A 173 0.24 9.57 9.06
N LYS A 174 -0.80 9.44 9.89
CA LYS A 174 -1.48 10.58 10.55
C LYS A 174 -1.87 10.22 11.97
N PHE A 175 -2.18 11.22 12.79
CA PHE A 175 -2.86 10.95 14.06
C PHE A 175 -4.29 10.47 13.82
N ARG A 176 -4.74 9.56 14.68
CA ARG A 176 -6.12 9.07 14.68
C ARG A 176 -7.05 10.18 15.19
N THR A 177 -8.00 10.57 14.34
CA THR A 177 -9.07 11.52 14.70
C THR A 177 -10.43 10.84 14.84
N GLU A 178 -10.58 9.65 14.25
CA GLU A 178 -11.83 8.89 14.19
C GLU A 178 -12.05 8.04 15.46
N ALA A 179 -13.31 7.93 15.88
CA ALA A 179 -13.68 7.13 17.04
C ALA A 179 -13.68 5.63 16.68
N ILE A 180 -13.30 4.79 17.65
CA ILE A 180 -13.40 3.34 17.52
C ILE A 180 -14.66 2.88 18.24
N HIS A 181 -15.47 2.07 17.56
CA HIS A 181 -16.63 1.40 18.14
C HIS A 181 -16.52 -0.09 17.82
N LYS A 182 -16.56 -0.95 18.85
CA LYS A 182 -16.43 -2.41 18.72
C LYS A 182 -15.21 -2.87 17.90
N GLY A 183 -14.07 -2.22 18.10
CA GLY A 183 -12.82 -2.53 17.39
C GLY A 183 -12.76 -2.08 15.94
N GLN A 184 -13.82 -1.43 15.41
CA GLN A 184 -13.84 -0.86 14.07
C GLN A 184 -13.75 0.66 14.12
N VAL A 185 -13.01 1.22 13.17
CA VAL A 185 -12.92 2.67 12.98
C VAL A 185 -14.25 3.16 12.41
N THR A 186 -14.85 4.16 13.05
CA THR A 186 -16.13 4.73 12.61
C THR A 186 -15.92 6.02 11.84
N SER A 187 -16.88 6.37 10.97
CA SER A 187 -16.90 7.67 10.29
C SER A 187 -17.11 8.86 11.24
N LYS A 188 -17.42 8.60 12.53
CA LYS A 188 -17.64 9.64 13.54
C LYS A 188 -16.30 10.10 14.10
N MET A 189 -16.08 11.41 14.07
CA MET A 189 -14.88 12.04 14.57
C MET A 189 -14.98 12.33 16.07
N THR A 190 -13.89 12.10 16.82
CA THR A 190 -13.81 12.47 18.24
C THR A 190 -13.73 13.99 18.40
N HIS A 191 -14.14 14.52 19.55
CA HIS A 191 -14.04 15.96 19.85
C HIS A 191 -12.58 16.43 19.78
N PHE A 192 -11.67 15.65 20.38
CA PHE A 192 -10.23 15.89 20.28
C PHE A 192 -9.71 15.77 18.84
N GLY A 193 -10.23 14.81 18.06
CA GLY A 193 -9.93 14.69 16.63
C GLY A 193 -10.36 15.90 15.80
N LYS A 194 -11.47 16.55 16.15
CA LYS A 194 -11.89 17.81 15.51
C LYS A 194 -10.89 18.93 15.82
N TRP A 195 -10.48 19.06 17.08
CA TRP A 195 -9.46 20.03 17.49
C TRP A 195 -8.13 19.81 16.75
N LEU A 196 -7.63 18.56 16.70
CA LEU A 196 -6.42 18.23 15.94
C LEU A 196 -6.48 18.66 14.47
N ARG A 197 -7.61 18.48 13.80
CA ARG A 197 -7.80 18.92 12.40
C ARG A 197 -7.91 20.43 12.27
N GLN A 198 -8.53 21.10 13.23
CA GLN A 198 -8.65 22.57 13.22
C GLN A 198 -7.29 23.24 13.24
N TYR A 199 -6.34 22.68 14.00
CA TYR A 199 -4.95 23.17 14.06
C TYR A 199 -4.00 22.45 13.09
N CYS A 200 -4.51 21.62 12.18
CA CYS A 200 -3.70 20.80 11.24
C CYS A 200 -2.61 19.94 11.92
N LEU A 201 -2.78 19.63 13.21
CA LEU A 201 -1.81 18.84 13.99
C LEU A 201 -1.89 17.35 13.64
N ASP A 202 -3.01 16.89 13.08
CA ASP A 202 -3.21 15.49 12.66
C ASP A 202 -2.21 15.05 11.57
N GLY A 203 -1.69 16.01 10.80
CA GLY A 203 -0.73 15.78 9.73
C GLY A 203 0.73 15.73 10.14
N LEU A 204 1.09 16.10 11.38
CA LEU A 204 2.50 16.12 11.80
C LEU A 204 3.24 14.79 11.61
N PRO A 205 2.63 13.61 11.85
CA PRO A 205 3.30 12.33 11.60
C PRO A 205 3.68 12.09 10.12
N GLN A 206 3.12 12.84 9.17
CA GLN A 206 3.47 12.74 7.74
C GLN A 206 4.92 13.20 7.47
N LEU A 207 5.55 13.95 8.37
CA LEU A 207 6.97 14.28 8.28
C LEU A 207 7.85 13.02 8.21
N VAL A 208 7.42 11.91 8.83
CA VAL A 208 8.09 10.61 8.71
C VAL A 208 8.04 10.08 7.27
N ASN A 209 6.95 10.29 6.54
CA ASN A 209 6.86 9.91 5.12
C ASN A 209 7.80 10.74 4.24
N VAL A 210 8.02 12.01 4.59
CA VAL A 210 9.01 12.86 3.91
C VAL A 210 10.43 12.34 4.15
N LEU A 211 10.76 11.99 5.40
CA LEU A 211 12.07 11.40 5.73
C LEU A 211 12.33 10.08 5.00
N ARG A 212 11.28 9.26 4.80
CA ARG A 212 11.35 8.03 3.98
C ARG A 212 11.48 8.31 2.48
N GLY A 213 11.33 9.56 2.05
CA GLY A 213 11.37 9.96 0.63
C GLY A 213 10.16 9.51 -0.17
N GLU A 214 9.04 9.21 0.50
CA GLU A 214 7.75 8.87 -0.09
C GLU A 214 6.95 10.14 -0.45
N MET A 215 7.16 11.21 0.31
CA MET A 215 6.54 12.53 0.12
C MET A 215 7.58 13.65 0.08
N SER A 216 7.17 14.80 -0.44
CA SER A 216 7.90 16.07 -0.44
C SER A 216 7.18 17.03 0.51
N LEU A 217 7.90 17.90 1.25
CA LEU A 217 7.27 18.89 2.14
C LEU A 217 6.36 19.83 1.38
N VAL A 218 6.86 20.31 0.23
CA VAL A 218 6.11 21.15 -0.70
C VAL A 218 5.92 20.34 -1.97
N GLY A 219 4.67 20.06 -2.37
CA GLY A 219 4.39 19.27 -3.56
C GLY A 219 2.89 19.02 -3.77
N PRO A 220 2.50 18.44 -4.92
CA PRO A 220 1.13 18.04 -5.17
C PRO A 220 0.67 17.03 -4.11
N ARG A 221 -0.56 17.19 -3.63
CA ARG A 221 -1.11 16.27 -2.61
C ARG A 221 -1.26 14.86 -3.20
N PRO A 222 -0.84 13.81 -2.47
CA PRO A 222 -0.96 12.44 -2.94
C PRO A 222 -2.45 12.05 -3.09
N TRP A 223 -2.75 11.35 -4.19
CA TRP A 223 -4.13 10.98 -4.54
C TRP A 223 -4.70 9.97 -3.55
N LYS A 224 -5.95 10.17 -3.17
CA LYS A 224 -6.73 9.20 -2.41
C LYS A 224 -7.20 8.10 -3.36
N LEU A 225 -7.13 6.86 -2.90
CA LEU A 225 -7.59 5.66 -3.61
C LEU A 225 -8.93 5.23 -3.05
#